data_AF-A0A925XXG0-F1
#
_entry.id   AF-A0A925XXG0-F1
#
_cell.length_a   1.000
_cell.length_b   1.000
_cell.length_c   1.000
_cell.angle_alpha   90.00
_cell.angle_beta   90.00
_cell.angle_gamma   90.00
#
_symmetry.space_group_name_H-M   'P 1'
#
loop_
_entity.id
_entity.type
_entity.pdbx_description
1 polymer ?
#
loop_
_entity_poly.entity_id
_entity_poly.type
_entity_poly.pdbx_seq_one_letter_code
_entity_poly.pdbx_strand_id
1 'polypeptide(L)'
;FLSAHDFSEGLAAVKVKTNSVLSGEKYGFIDRTGKFAIEPQFDSAWGFREGLAAVKLGTGWGYIDRTGKVVVLAWYGKAGDFSQGVALVETNLGIKLLDKRTCRIAAKDSCQGTRRSLPTPVAAVCRAAEANTRSNSGA
;
A
#
# COMPACT_ATOMS: atom_id res chain seq x y z
N PHE A 1 -18.39 -6.93 -12.75
CA PHE A 1 -17.06 -6.43 -12.32
C PHE A 1 -16.04 -6.82 -13.38
N LEU A 2 -15.03 -5.99 -13.66
CA LEU A 2 -13.97 -6.27 -14.64
C LEU A 2 -12.87 -7.16 -14.07
N SER A 3 -12.55 -6.95 -12.79
CA SER A 3 -11.60 -7.75 -12.02
C SER A 3 -11.96 -7.60 -10.54
N ALA A 4 -11.73 -8.63 -9.75
CA ALA A 4 -11.91 -8.63 -8.31
C ALA A 4 -10.69 -9.26 -7.65
N HIS A 5 -10.16 -8.61 -6.63
CA HIS A 5 -9.17 -9.20 -5.75
C HIS A 5 -9.84 -10.06 -4.67
N ASP A 6 -9.06 -10.96 -4.08
CA ASP A 6 -9.51 -11.77 -2.95
C ASP A 6 -9.94 -10.89 -1.77
N PHE A 7 -10.95 -11.37 -1.05
CA PHE A 7 -11.41 -10.71 0.17
C PHE A 7 -10.30 -10.70 1.21
N SER A 8 -9.86 -9.50 1.57
CA SER A 8 -8.88 -9.27 2.64
C SER A 8 -9.51 -8.39 3.70
N GLU A 9 -9.53 -8.88 4.95
CA GLU A 9 -10.14 -8.18 6.09
C GLU A 9 -11.62 -7.82 5.94
N GLY A 10 -12.35 -8.60 5.13
CA GLY A 10 -13.78 -8.40 4.89
C GLY A 10 -14.13 -7.43 3.77
N LEU A 11 -13.14 -6.85 3.10
CA LEU A 11 -13.32 -6.01 1.91
C LEU A 11 -12.55 -6.59 0.71
N ALA A 12 -13.08 -6.40 -0.48
CA ALA A 12 -12.42 -6.77 -1.73
C ALA A 12 -12.32 -5.56 -2.66
N ALA A 13 -11.12 -5.33 -3.20
CA ALA A 13 -10.92 -4.33 -4.24
C ALA A 13 -11.53 -4.85 -5.55
N VAL A 14 -12.40 -4.07 -6.16
CA VAL A 14 -13.06 -4.42 -7.41
C VAL A 14 -12.87 -3.33 -8.45
N LYS A 15 -12.56 -3.77 -9.67
CA LYS A 15 -12.44 -2.93 -10.84
C LYS A 15 -13.81 -2.82 -11.53
N VAL A 16 -14.25 -1.59 -11.74
CA VAL A 16 -15.55 -1.26 -12.34
C VAL A 16 -15.34 -0.37 -13.54
N LYS A 17 -16.11 -0.59 -14.61
CA LYS A 17 -16.09 0.27 -15.78
C LYS A 17 -16.89 1.52 -15.45
N THR A 18 -16.30 2.69 -15.59
CA THR A 18 -16.96 3.98 -15.36
C THR A 18 -17.03 4.76 -16.66
N ASN A 19 -17.94 5.74 -16.73
CA ASN A 19 -17.99 6.68 -17.85
C ASN A 19 -16.98 7.83 -17.68
N SER A 20 -15.88 7.61 -16.95
CA SER A 20 -14.85 8.63 -16.75
C SER A 20 -14.10 8.91 -18.06
N VAL A 21 -14.05 10.20 -18.43
CA VAL A 21 -13.47 10.72 -19.68
C VAL A 21 -11.98 10.39 -19.84
N LEU A 22 -11.25 10.15 -18.75
CA LEU A 22 -9.79 9.94 -18.75
C LEU A 22 -9.39 8.46 -18.63
N SER A 23 -10.10 7.71 -17.80
CA SER A 23 -9.83 6.30 -17.51
C SER A 23 -11.18 5.66 -17.20
N GLY A 24 -11.78 5.03 -18.21
CA GLY A 24 -13.11 4.41 -18.12
C GLY A 24 -13.19 3.20 -17.18
N GLU A 25 -12.23 3.05 -16.28
CA GLU A 25 -12.13 1.99 -15.30
C GLU A 25 -11.60 2.57 -13.99
N LYS A 26 -12.30 2.28 -12.89
CA LYS A 26 -11.91 2.71 -11.54
C LYS A 26 -12.03 1.56 -10.58
N TYR A 27 -11.26 1.64 -9.51
CA TYR A 27 -11.28 0.69 -8.41
C TYR A 27 -12.08 1.27 -7.25
N GLY A 28 -12.96 0.43 -6.71
CA GLY A 28 -13.67 0.64 -5.45
C GLY A 28 -13.52 -0.58 -4.56
N PHE A 29 -14.16 -0.55 -3.40
CA PHE A 29 -14.14 -1.67 -2.47
C PHE A 29 -15.55 -2.11 -2.15
N ILE A 30 -15.77 -3.42 -2.21
CA ILE A 30 -17.03 -4.05 -1.83
C ILE A 30 -16.89 -4.82 -0.54
N ASP A 31 -17.98 -4.87 0.20
CA ASP A 31 -18.15 -5.75 1.36
C ASP A 31 -18.53 -7.18 0.93
N ARG A 32 -18.65 -8.07 1.91
CA ARG A 32 -19.10 -9.47 1.69
C ARG A 32 -20.56 -9.58 1.23
N THR A 33 -21.34 -8.50 1.36
CA THR A 33 -22.72 -8.45 0.85
C THR A 33 -22.77 -8.06 -0.63
N GLY A 34 -21.63 -7.70 -1.22
CA GLY A 34 -21.51 -7.23 -2.59
C GLY A 34 -21.87 -5.75 -2.76
N LYS A 35 -22.04 -5.01 -1.66
CA LYS A 35 -22.27 -3.56 -1.67
C LYS A 35 -20.95 -2.82 -1.65
N PHE A 36 -20.90 -1.66 -2.30
CA PHE A 36 -19.72 -0.80 -2.22
C PHE A 36 -19.60 -0.21 -0.82
N ALA A 37 -18.55 -0.60 -0.11
CA ALA A 37 -18.11 0.09 1.09
C ALA A 37 -17.40 1.40 0.72
N ILE A 38 -16.68 1.40 -0.40
CA ILE A 38 -16.01 2.58 -0.95
C ILE A 38 -16.30 2.63 -2.45
N GLU A 39 -16.87 3.74 -2.90
CA GLU A 39 -17.20 3.93 -4.30
C GLU A 39 -15.96 3.91 -5.20
N PRO A 40 -16.10 3.45 -6.46
CA PRO A 40 -14.98 3.35 -7.38
C PRO A 40 -14.49 4.74 -7.83
N GLN A 41 -13.42 5.20 -7.19
CA GLN A 41 -12.80 6.51 -7.45
C GLN A 41 -11.29 6.44 -7.75
N PHE A 42 -10.67 5.29 -7.51
CA PHE A 42 -9.22 5.12 -7.62
C PHE A 42 -8.82 4.58 -8.99
N ASP A 43 -7.64 4.94 -9.48
CA ASP A 43 -7.11 4.38 -10.73
C ASP A 43 -6.59 2.94 -10.55
N SER A 44 -6.12 2.62 -9.34
CA SER A 44 -5.71 1.28 -8.95
C SER A 44 -5.87 1.11 -7.43
N ALA A 45 -6.10 -0.11 -6.97
CA ALA A 45 -6.24 -0.40 -5.55
C ALA A 45 -5.74 -1.82 -5.21
N TRP A 46 -4.99 -1.92 -4.11
CA TRP A 46 -4.61 -3.18 -3.48
C TRP A 46 -5.63 -3.59 -2.41
N GLY A 47 -5.57 -4.84 -1.97
CA GLY A 47 -6.39 -5.34 -0.87
C GLY A 47 -6.05 -4.65 0.45
N PHE A 48 -6.98 -4.70 1.40
CA PHE A 48 -6.73 -4.24 2.75
C PHE A 48 -5.78 -5.18 3.48
N ARG A 49 -4.72 -4.63 4.08
CA ARG A 49 -3.81 -5.32 4.99
C ARG A 49 -3.51 -4.46 6.20
N GLU A 50 -3.67 -5.07 7.36
CA GLU A 50 -3.63 -4.42 8.65
C GLU A 50 -4.55 -3.19 8.75
N GLY A 51 -5.67 -3.17 8.04
CA GLY A 51 -6.63 -2.06 8.04
C GLY A 51 -6.29 -0.89 7.11
N LEU A 52 -5.21 -0.98 6.31
CA LEU A 52 -4.90 0.01 5.28
C LEU A 52 -4.86 -0.64 3.89
N ALA A 53 -5.22 0.10 2.86
CA ALA A 53 -5.09 -0.33 1.47
C ALA A 53 -4.30 0.71 0.67
N ALA A 54 -3.36 0.24 -0.15
CA ALA A 54 -2.63 1.10 -1.08
C ALA A 54 -3.53 1.40 -2.28
N VAL A 55 -3.73 2.68 -2.58
CA VAL A 55 -4.54 3.14 -3.71
C VAL A 55 -3.78 4.12 -4.56
N LYS A 56 -4.04 4.10 -5.86
CA LYS A 56 -3.46 5.02 -6.84
C LYS A 56 -4.48 6.09 -7.21
N LEU A 57 -4.06 7.35 -7.09
CA LEU A 57 -4.80 8.53 -7.50
C LEU A 57 -3.93 9.32 -8.47
N GLY A 58 -4.28 9.32 -9.75
CA GLY A 58 -3.50 9.95 -10.80
C GLY A 58 -2.13 9.29 -10.95
N THR A 59 -1.07 10.04 -10.69
CA THR A 59 0.32 9.58 -10.82
C THR A 59 0.90 8.98 -9.54
N GLY A 60 0.29 9.24 -8.39
CA GLY A 60 0.82 8.85 -7.09
C GLY A 60 0.07 7.72 -6.42
N TRP A 61 0.78 6.98 -5.59
CA TRP A 61 0.23 6.00 -4.66
C TRP A 61 0.12 6.58 -3.26
N GLY A 62 -1.00 6.33 -2.61
CA GLY A 62 -1.29 6.69 -1.22
C GLY A 62 -1.94 5.51 -0.49
N TYR A 63 -2.37 5.75 0.74
CA TYR A 63 -3.06 4.74 1.55
C TYR A 63 -4.36 5.27 2.12
N ILE A 64 -5.37 4.41 2.09
CA ILE A 64 -6.69 4.66 2.65
C ILE A 64 -7.00 3.70 3.79
N ASP A 65 -7.87 4.14 4.68
CA ASP A 65 -8.51 3.31 5.70
C ASP A 65 -9.75 2.60 5.14
N ARG A 66 -10.32 1.66 5.89
CA ARG A 66 -11.54 0.90 5.55
C ARG A 66 -12.77 1.79 5.34
N THR A 67 -12.73 3.01 5.84
CA THR A 67 -13.75 4.04 5.64
C THR A 67 -13.63 4.77 4.30
N GLY A 68 -12.56 4.52 3.53
CA GLY A 68 -12.25 5.26 2.31
C GLY A 68 -11.53 6.59 2.55
N LYS A 69 -11.23 6.94 3.81
CA LYS A 69 -10.46 8.13 4.14
C LYS A 69 -8.99 7.94 3.80
N VAL A 70 -8.41 8.89 3.07
CA VAL A 70 -6.97 8.92 2.78
C VAL A 70 -6.21 9.20 4.07
N VAL A 71 -5.44 8.22 4.53
CA VAL A 71 -4.54 8.33 5.69
C VAL A 71 -3.19 8.87 5.26
N VAL A 72 -2.73 8.47 4.06
CA VAL A 72 -1.45 8.86 3.51
C VAL A 72 -1.66 9.39 2.09
N LEU A 73 -1.21 10.63 1.87
CA LEU A 73 -1.36 11.31 0.59
C LEU A 73 -0.65 10.59 -0.55
N ALA A 74 -1.26 10.65 -1.73
CA ALA A 74 -0.81 9.96 -2.92
C ALA A 74 0.34 10.71 -3.63
N TRP A 75 1.54 10.70 -3.02
CA TRP A 75 2.74 11.34 -3.58
C TRP A 75 3.85 10.36 -3.93
N TYR A 76 3.69 9.06 -3.61
CA TYR A 76 4.72 8.06 -3.83
C TYR A 76 4.66 7.52 -5.25
N GLY A 77 5.83 7.27 -5.86
CA GLY A 77 5.90 6.67 -7.20
C GLY A 77 5.39 5.24 -7.23
N LYS A 78 5.61 4.50 -6.13
CA LYS A 78 5.02 3.19 -5.83
C LYS A 78 4.80 3.02 -4.34
N ALA A 79 3.78 2.25 -4.00
CA ALA A 79 3.49 1.83 -2.63
C ALA A 79 3.30 0.32 -2.62
N GLY A 80 3.95 -0.35 -1.68
CA GLY A 80 3.76 -1.77 -1.39
C GLY A 80 2.72 -1.98 -0.30
N ASP A 81 2.41 -3.24 -0.06
CA ASP A 81 1.54 -3.67 1.01
C ASP A 81 2.15 -3.43 2.39
N PHE A 82 1.30 -3.14 3.39
CA PHE A 82 1.72 -3.14 4.80
C PHE A 82 1.94 -4.56 5.30
N SER A 83 3.07 -4.75 5.98
CA SER A 83 3.42 -5.99 6.67
C SER A 83 4.19 -5.66 7.95
N GLN A 84 3.73 -6.18 9.08
CA GLN A 84 4.34 -5.98 10.40
C GLN A 84 4.38 -4.49 10.80
N GLY A 85 3.36 -3.70 10.42
CA GLY A 85 3.27 -2.28 10.74
C GLY A 85 4.15 -1.33 9.91
N VAL A 86 4.82 -1.84 8.86
CA VAL A 86 5.60 -1.02 7.92
C VAL A 86 5.21 -1.33 6.48
N ALA A 87 5.36 -0.36 5.58
CA ALA A 87 5.21 -0.56 4.14
C ALA A 87 6.41 0.00 3.38
N LEU A 88 6.72 -0.59 2.23
CA LEU A 88 7.74 -0.07 1.32
C LEU A 88 7.11 0.99 0.41
N VAL A 89 7.71 2.17 0.35
CA VAL A 89 7.28 3.25 -0.54
C VAL A 89 8.45 3.73 -1.38
N GLU A 90 8.22 3.90 -2.68
CA GLU A 90 9.21 4.43 -3.61
C GLU A 90 9.05 5.94 -3.69
N THR A 91 10.14 6.64 -3.35
CA THR A 91 10.28 8.09 -3.49
C THR A 91 11.32 8.41 -4.55
N ASN A 92 11.41 9.68 -4.93
CA ASN A 92 12.45 10.22 -5.81
C ASN A 92 13.88 9.97 -5.27
N LEU A 93 14.01 9.68 -3.97
CA LEU A 93 15.26 9.37 -3.27
C LEU A 93 15.49 7.86 -3.13
N GLY A 94 14.67 7.02 -3.75
CA GLY A 94 14.70 5.57 -3.63
C GLY A 94 13.63 5.00 -2.70
N ILE A 95 13.76 3.70 -2.40
CA ILE A 95 12.81 2.93 -1.59
C ILE A 95 13.01 3.27 -0.11
N LYS A 96 11.91 3.61 0.57
CA LYS A 96 11.87 3.96 1.99
C LYS A 96 10.82 3.12 2.72
N LEU A 97 10.99 2.99 4.03
CA LEU A 97 10.02 2.34 4.91
C LEU A 97 9.07 3.38 5.48
N LEU A 98 7.77 3.18 5.31
CA LEU A 98 6.71 3.98 5.91
C LEU A 98 6.17 3.24 7.14
N ASP A 99 6.24 3.87 8.30
CA ASP A 99 5.63 3.34 9.52
C ASP A 99 4.13 3.65 9.54
N LYS A 100 3.32 2.63 9.82
CA LYS A 100 1.85 2.73 9.86
C LYS A 100 1.32 3.62 10.99
N ARG A 101 1.95 3.61 12.17
CA ARG A 101 1.48 4.32 13.37
C ARG A 101 1.71 5.82 13.25
N THR A 102 2.84 6.18 12.67
CA THR A 102 3.28 7.58 12.58
C THR A 102 3.09 8.18 11.20
N CYS A 103 2.77 7.35 10.19
CA CYS A 103 2.70 7.73 8.78
C CYS A 103 3.94 8.51 8.31
N ARG A 104 5.10 8.21 8.93
CA ARG A 104 6.39 8.85 8.64
C ARG A 104 7.35 7.84 8.04
N ILE A 105 8.24 8.36 7.18
CA ILE A 105 9.40 7.61 6.71
C ILE A 105 10.22 7.24 7.95
N ALA A 106 10.39 5.94 8.20
CA ALA A 106 11.29 5.45 9.23
C ALA A 106 12.72 5.87 8.85
N ALA A 107 13.30 6.79 9.61
CA ALA A 107 14.69 7.17 9.43
C ALA A 107 15.58 5.94 9.70
N LYS A 108 16.55 5.72 8.83
CA LYS A 108 17.54 4.64 8.92
C LYS A 108 18.42 4.74 10.19
N ASP A 109 18.28 5.84 10.94
CA ASP A 109 19.10 6.20 12.10
C ASP A 109 18.72 5.47 13.41
N SER A 110 17.77 4.52 13.37
CA SER A 110 17.58 3.59 14.51
C SER A 110 18.48 2.34 14.45
N CYS A 111 19.22 2.13 13.36
CA CYS A 111 20.06 0.93 13.18
C CYS A 111 21.51 1.07 13.66
N GLN A 112 21.94 2.23 14.16
CA GLN A 112 23.29 2.37 14.75
C GLN A 112 23.19 2.78 16.21
N GLY A 113 23.24 1.76 17.08
CA GLY A 113 23.54 1.98 18.49
C GLY A 113 22.32 1.92 19.40
N THR A 114 21.74 0.74 19.58
CA THR A 114 21.37 0.28 20.93
C THR A 114 21.22 -1.23 20.90
N ARG A 115 21.96 -1.91 21.79
CA ARG A 115 21.71 -3.30 22.18
C ARG A 115 20.39 -3.38 22.94
N ARG A 116 19.28 -3.13 22.26
CA ARG A 116 17.95 -3.53 22.70
C ARG A 116 17.29 -4.12 21.47
N SER A 117 17.05 -5.42 21.57
CA SER A 117 16.29 -6.25 20.62
C SER A 117 15.38 -5.41 19.72
N LEU A 118 15.80 -5.21 18.46
CA LEU A 118 14.84 -4.88 17.41
C LEU A 118 13.71 -5.90 17.53
N PRO A 119 12.43 -5.49 17.57
CA PRO A 119 11.35 -6.44 17.48
C PRO A 119 11.60 -7.26 16.20
N THR A 120 11.73 -8.56 16.38
CA THR A 120 12.09 -9.58 15.38
C THR A 120 11.41 -9.42 14.01
N PRO A 121 10.19 -8.83 13.88
CA PRO A 121 9.58 -8.56 12.59
C PRO A 121 10.31 -7.56 11.69
N VAL A 122 10.90 -6.50 12.24
CA VAL A 122 11.47 -5.39 11.45
C VAL A 122 12.76 -5.82 10.76
N ALA A 123 13.55 -6.67 11.42
CA ALA A 123 14.77 -7.25 10.84
C ALA A 123 14.47 -8.20 9.67
N ALA A 124 13.34 -8.92 9.71
CA ALA A 124 12.92 -9.80 8.62
C ALA A 124 12.46 -9.01 7.38
N VAL A 125 11.74 -7.91 7.59
CA VAL A 125 11.26 -7.03 6.51
C VAL A 125 12.42 -6.29 5.83
N CYS A 126 13.43 -5.84 6.58
CA CYS A 126 14.63 -5.25 5.99
C CYS A 126 15.40 -6.24 5.09
N ARG A 127 15.53 -7.52 5.49
CA ARG A 127 16.20 -8.54 4.66
C ARG A 127 15.42 -8.85 3.37
N ALA A 128 14.09 -8.84 3.41
CA ALA A 128 13.26 -9.05 2.23
C ALA A 128 13.36 -7.90 1.21
N ALA A 129 13.48 -6.66 1.69
CA ALA A 129 13.70 -5.49 0.83
C ALA A 129 15.08 -5.51 0.13
N GLU A 130 16.11 -6.01 0.82
CA GLU A 130 17.45 -6.20 0.25
C GLU A 130 17.53 -7.36 -0.76
N ALA A 131 16.69 -8.39 -0.61
CA ALA A 131 16.62 -9.49 -1.59
C ALA A 131 16.00 -9.04 -2.92
N ASN A 132 14.99 -8.16 -2.88
CA ASN A 132 14.28 -7.70 -4.08
C ASN A 132 15.06 -6.66 -4.91
N THR A 133 16.14 -6.09 -4.35
CA THR A 133 17.06 -5.19 -5.08
C THR A 133 18.14 -5.95 -5.85
N ARG A 134 18.38 -7.24 -5.55
CA ARG A 134 19.30 -8.10 -6.33
C ARG A 134 18.66 -8.78 -7.54
N SER A 135 17.33 -8.91 -7.58
CA SER A 135 16.65 -9.51 -8.73
C SER A 135 16.37 -8.54 -9.90
N ASN A 136 16.63 -7.24 -9.75
CA ASN A 136 16.50 -6.25 -10.82
C ASN A 136 17.86 -5.64 -11.26
N SER A 137 18.96 -6.30 -10.92
CA SER A 137 20.30 -5.99 -11.44
C SER A 137 21.02 -7.29 -11.83
N GLY A 138 20.49 -8.00 -12.82
CA GLY A 138 21.17 -9.17 -13.35
C GLY A 138 20.42 -9.88 -14.47
N ALA A 139 21.03 -9.80 -15.66
CA ALA A 139 20.75 -10.49 -16.93
C ALA A 139 19.66 -9.90 -17.83
#